data_AF-F9F9J2-F1
#
_entry.id   AF-F9F9J2-F1
#
_cell.length_a   1.000
_cell.length_b   1.000
_cell.length_c   1.000
_cell.angle_alpha   90.00
_cell.angle_beta   90.00
_cell.angle_gamma   90.00
#
_symmetry.space_group_name_H-M   'P 1'
#
loop_
_entity.id
_entity.type
_entity.pdbx_description
1 polymer ?
#
loop_
_entity_poly.entity_id
_entity_poly.type
_entity_poly.pdbx_seq_one_letter_code
_entity_poly.pdbx_strand_id
1 'polypeptide(L)'
;MLLFARRRQDLSPAEFRDYYENHHMPLLRNLSGKVFPCSHERSYVVRDGPDFLAKVVLGEQADFEYDSMAILTWKDQRHFEATFALYGNEDVGKAIREDEAKFTEWGKAVIVA
;
A
#
# COMPACT_ATOMS: atom_id res chain seq x y z
N MET A 1 -5.51 -5.66 -9.78
CA MET A 1 -4.37 -6.02 -8.93
C MET A 1 -4.76 -5.89 -7.46
N LEU A 2 -4.38 -6.87 -6.64
CA LEU A 2 -4.46 -6.81 -5.18
C LEU A 2 -3.08 -6.47 -4.62
N LEU A 3 -3.03 -5.59 -3.63
CA LEU A 3 -1.84 -5.23 -2.88
C LEU A 3 -2.11 -5.46 -1.40
N PHE A 4 -1.28 -6.23 -0.72
CA PHE A 4 -1.31 -6.39 0.73
C PHE A 4 -0.08 -5.70 1.30
N ALA A 5 -0.29 -4.61 2.05
CA ALA A 5 0.80 -3.82 2.62
C ALA A 5 0.92 -4.05 4.12
N ARG A 6 2.16 -4.20 4.58
CA ARG A 6 2.52 -4.37 5.98
C ARG A 6 3.06 -3.06 6.53
N ARG A 7 2.58 -2.67 7.70
CA ARG A 7 3.01 -1.47 8.40
C ARG A 7 4.38 -1.68 9.06
N ARG A 8 5.16 -0.60 9.12
CA ARG A 8 6.38 -0.55 9.94
C ARG A 8 6.04 -0.71 11.43
N GLN A 9 6.70 -1.64 12.13
CA GLN A 9 6.24 -2.12 13.45
C GLN A 9 6.30 -1.07 14.57
N ASP A 10 7.07 0.00 14.41
CA ASP A 10 7.18 1.14 15.33
C ASP A 10 6.01 2.13 15.24
N LEU A 11 5.17 2.05 14.20
CA LEU A 11 3.99 2.89 14.07
C LEU A 11 2.80 2.32 14.87
N SER A 12 1.74 3.09 14.99
CA SER A 12 0.40 2.60 15.29
C SER A 12 -0.38 2.36 13.99
N PRO A 13 -1.45 1.54 14.02
CA PRO A 13 -2.36 1.40 12.87
C PRO A 13 -2.95 2.73 12.38
N ALA A 14 -3.18 3.68 13.30
CA ALA A 14 -3.68 5.00 12.98
C ALA A 14 -2.64 5.85 12.23
N GLU A 15 -1.40 5.91 12.72
CA GLU A 15 -0.30 6.64 12.05
C GLU A 15 -0.01 6.07 10.66
N PHE A 16 -0.06 4.75 10.52
CA PHE A 16 0.09 4.11 9.21
C PHE A 16 -1.01 4.49 8.23
N ARG A 17 -2.26 4.42 8.66
CA ARG A 17 -3.40 4.81 7.82
C ARG A 17 -3.31 6.28 7.45
N ASP A 18 -3.00 7.14 8.41
CA ASP A 18 -2.85 8.58 8.17
C ASP A 18 -1.73 8.86 7.16
N TYR A 19 -0.55 8.28 7.34
CA TYR A 19 0.55 8.45 6.40
C TYR A 19 0.19 7.93 4.99
N TYR A 20 -0.40 6.74 4.91
CA TYR A 20 -0.79 6.15 3.64
C TYR A 20 -1.78 7.06 2.90
N GLU A 21 -2.86 7.48 3.55
CA GLU A 21 -3.92 8.26 2.90
C GLU A 21 -3.54 9.71 2.63
N ASN A 22 -2.84 10.37 3.56
CA ASN A 22 -2.63 11.83 3.52
C ASN A 22 -1.25 12.25 3.01
N HIS A 23 -0.28 11.33 2.91
CA HIS A 23 1.06 11.64 2.39
C HIS A 23 1.40 10.81 1.15
N HIS A 24 1.34 9.48 1.27
CA HIS A 24 1.78 8.58 0.22
C HIS A 24 0.86 8.59 -1.00
N MET A 25 -0.46 8.53 -0.80
CA MET A 25 -1.41 8.54 -1.92
C MET A 25 -1.38 9.84 -2.75
N PRO A 26 -1.31 11.05 -2.16
CA PRO A 26 -1.06 12.28 -2.91
C PRO A 26 0.25 12.26 -3.69
N LEU A 27 1.35 11.76 -3.08
CA LEU A 27 2.63 11.63 -3.75
C LEU A 27 2.54 10.69 -4.97
N LEU A 28 1.97 9.49 -4.80
CA LEU A 28 1.80 8.54 -5.90
C LEU A 28 0.97 9.12 -7.03
N ARG A 29 -0.12 9.82 -6.71
CA ARG A 29 -0.96 10.48 -7.72
C ARG A 29 -0.18 11.55 -8.48
N ASN A 30 0.61 12.36 -7.78
CA ASN A 30 1.42 13.41 -8.39
C ASN A 30 2.51 12.82 -9.31
N LEU A 31 3.22 11.78 -8.86
CA LEU A 31 4.27 11.13 -9.64
C LEU A 31 3.70 10.39 -10.86
N SER A 32 2.55 9.72 -10.70
CA SER A 32 1.97 8.86 -11.74
C SER A 32 1.21 9.62 -12.81
N GLY A 33 0.68 10.80 -12.49
CA GLY A 33 -0.07 11.63 -13.43
C GLY A 33 -1.11 10.84 -14.22
N LYS A 34 -0.94 10.80 -15.55
CA LYS A 34 -1.90 10.17 -16.48
C LYS A 34 -1.93 8.64 -16.43
N VAL A 35 -0.90 7.99 -15.90
CA VAL A 35 -0.85 6.52 -15.78
C VAL A 35 -1.37 6.03 -14.43
N PHE A 36 -1.73 6.93 -13.51
CA PHE A 36 -2.30 6.54 -12.22
C PHE A 36 -3.52 5.60 -12.41
N PRO A 37 -3.70 4.58 -11.55
CA PRO A 37 -4.84 3.67 -11.60
C PRO A 37 -6.19 4.41 -11.65
N CYS A 38 -7.17 3.84 -12.37
CA CYS A 38 -8.53 4.36 -12.39
C CYS A 38 -9.15 4.36 -11.00
N SER A 39 -8.90 3.30 -10.22
CA SER A 39 -9.21 3.24 -8.80
C SER A 39 -8.03 2.66 -8.01
N HIS A 40 -7.89 3.14 -6.78
CA HIS A 40 -7.00 2.56 -5.78
C HIS A 40 -7.74 2.63 -4.45
N GLU A 41 -8.50 1.58 -4.16
CA GLU A 41 -9.32 1.45 -2.95
C GLU A 41 -8.53 0.70 -1.88
N ARG A 42 -8.64 1.11 -0.61
CA ARG A 42 -7.89 0.54 0.50
C ARG A 42 -8.85 0.13 1.62
N SER A 43 -8.64 -1.07 2.15
CA SER A 43 -9.26 -1.59 3.36
C SER A 43 -8.17 -1.88 4.38
N TYR A 44 -8.45 -1.58 5.65
CA TYR A 44 -7.50 -1.71 6.74
C TYR A 44 -7.94 -2.80 7.71
N VAL A 45 -6.99 -3.62 8.16
CA VAL A 45 -7.23 -4.59 9.23
C VAL A 45 -7.48 -3.82 10.52
N VAL A 46 -8.58 -4.11 11.21
CA VAL A 46 -8.89 -3.47 12.49
C VAL A 46 -7.97 -4.03 13.57
N ARG A 47 -7.24 -3.13 14.23
CA ARG A 47 -6.27 -3.41 15.30
C ARG A 47 -6.42 -2.35 16.40
N ASP A 48 -7.37 -2.55 17.31
CA ASP A 48 -7.79 -1.56 18.34
C ASP A 48 -7.31 -1.90 19.77
N GLY A 49 -6.69 -3.08 19.96
CA GLY A 49 -6.09 -3.51 21.23
C GLY A 49 -4.71 -2.90 21.52
N PRO A 50 -4.22 -2.99 22.76
CA PRO A 50 -2.93 -2.41 23.20
C PRO A 50 -1.70 -3.05 22.52
N ASP A 51 -1.86 -4.26 22.00
CA ASP A 51 -0.85 -5.04 21.27
C ASP A 51 -1.04 -4.97 19.75
N PHE A 52 -2.05 -4.24 19.28
CA PHE A 52 -2.42 -4.12 17.87
C PHE A 52 -2.61 -5.47 17.15
N LEU A 53 -3.08 -6.50 17.86
CA LEU A 53 -3.51 -7.75 17.23
C LEU A 53 -4.70 -7.51 16.27
N ALA A 54 -4.79 -8.35 15.24
CA ALA A 54 -5.88 -8.26 14.27
C ALA A 54 -7.19 -8.70 14.93
N LYS A 55 -8.27 -7.95 14.67
CA LYS A 55 -9.61 -8.31 15.11
C LYS A 55 -10.22 -9.39 14.21
N VAL A 56 -9.73 -10.61 14.35
CA VAL A 56 -10.10 -11.77 13.54
C VAL A 56 -11.45 -12.33 13.99
N VAL A 57 -12.39 -12.49 13.04
CA VAL A 57 -13.69 -13.15 13.27
C VAL A 57 -13.62 -14.64 12.94
N LEU A 58 -12.88 -15.00 11.88
CA LEU A 58 -12.62 -16.37 11.43
C LEU A 58 -11.23 -16.43 10.79
N GLY A 59 -10.48 -17.50 11.06
CA GLY A 59 -9.07 -17.66 10.67
C GLY A 59 -8.13 -17.51 11.87
N GLU A 60 -6.84 -17.32 11.61
CA GLU A 60 -5.78 -17.21 12.62
C GLU A 60 -5.05 -15.86 12.50
N GLN A 61 -4.39 -15.43 13.58
CA GLN A 61 -3.60 -14.18 13.56
C GLN A 61 -2.50 -14.19 12.48
N ALA A 62 -1.94 -15.37 12.20
CA ALA A 62 -0.90 -15.57 11.18
C ALA A 62 -1.41 -15.31 9.75
N ASP A 63 -2.71 -15.35 9.50
CA ASP A 63 -3.29 -15.03 8.18
C ASP A 63 -3.26 -13.52 7.88
N PHE A 64 -3.06 -12.70 8.90
CA PHE A 64 -3.13 -11.23 8.84
C PHE A 64 -1.79 -10.59 9.20
N GLU A 65 -0.74 -10.99 8.49
CA GLU A 65 0.58 -10.34 8.57
C GLU A 65 0.62 -8.95 7.90
N TYR A 66 -0.43 -8.60 7.15
CA TYR A 66 -0.62 -7.30 6.53
C TYR A 66 -1.53 -6.40 7.38
N ASP A 67 -1.47 -5.10 7.12
CA ASP A 67 -2.26 -4.08 7.82
C ASP A 67 -3.30 -3.44 6.89
N SER A 68 -3.09 -3.57 5.58
CA SER A 68 -4.07 -3.13 4.58
C SER A 68 -4.08 -4.03 3.36
N MET A 69 -5.23 -4.08 2.71
CA MET A 69 -5.41 -4.61 1.37
C MET A 69 -5.87 -3.46 0.48
N ALA A 70 -5.32 -3.37 -0.72
CA ALA A 70 -5.78 -2.46 -1.74
C ALA A 70 -6.17 -3.18 -3.02
N ILE A 71 -7.21 -2.65 -3.67
CA ILE A 71 -7.65 -3.07 -5.00
C ILE A 71 -7.34 -1.92 -5.95
N LEU A 72 -6.50 -2.22 -6.95
CA LEU A 72 -6.14 -1.27 -7.98
C LEU A 72 -6.69 -1.72 -9.32
N THR A 73 -7.30 -0.79 -10.05
CA THR A 73 -7.85 -1.03 -11.39
C THR A 73 -7.24 -0.07 -12.40
N TRP A 74 -7.05 -0.56 -13.62
CA TRP A 74 -6.58 0.23 -14.75
C TRP A 74 -7.54 0.10 -15.91
N LYS A 75 -7.51 1.10 -16.80
CA LYS A 75 -8.32 1.10 -18.02
C LYS A 75 -8.04 -0.12 -18.90
N ASP A 76 -6.77 -0.48 -19.03
CA ASP A 76 -6.29 -1.60 -19.84
C ASP A 76 -4.88 -2.03 -19.39
N GLN A 77 -4.41 -3.14 -19.96
CA GLN A 77 -3.10 -3.70 -19.70
C GLN A 77 -1.95 -2.71 -20.00
N ARG A 78 -2.09 -1.84 -21.01
CA ARG A 78 -1.02 -0.88 -21.36
C ARG A 78 -0.86 0.19 -20.29
N HIS A 79 -1.96 0.64 -19.66
CA HIS A 79 -1.88 1.58 -18.54
C HIS A 79 -1.25 0.94 -17.30
N PHE A 80 -1.56 -0.34 -17.04
CA PHE A 80 -0.90 -1.12 -15.99
C PHE A 80 0.62 -1.18 -16.22
N GLU A 81 1.04 -1.62 -17.40
CA GLU A 81 2.46 -1.73 -17.76
C GLU A 81 3.18 -0.37 -17.70
N ALA A 82 2.55 0.69 -18.20
CA ALA A 82 3.11 2.04 -18.14
C ALA A 82 3.27 2.55 -16.71
N THR A 83 2.36 2.19 -15.80
CA THR A 83 2.47 2.53 -14.36
C THR A 83 3.70 1.90 -13.76
N PHE A 84 3.90 0.60 -13.96
CA PHE A 84 5.03 -0.12 -13.38
C PHE A 84 6.36 0.22 -14.06
N ALA A 85 6.36 0.52 -15.36
CA ALA A 85 7.53 1.07 -16.04
C ALA A 85 7.95 2.43 -15.44
N LEU A 86 6.98 3.29 -15.13
CA LEU A 86 7.24 4.57 -14.45
C LEU A 86 7.79 4.35 -13.03
N TYR A 87 7.22 3.44 -12.25
CA TYR A 87 7.72 3.12 -10.91
C TYR A 87 9.11 2.49 -10.92
N GLY A 88 9.49 1.82 -12.03
CA GLY A 88 10.84 1.31 -12.26
C GLY A 88 11.85 2.36 -12.72
N ASN A 89 11.43 3.58 -13.06
CA ASN A 89 12.34 4.69 -13.37
C ASN A 89 13.17 5.07 -12.13
N GLU A 90 14.43 5.45 -12.31
CA GLU A 90 15.36 5.69 -11.21
C GLU A 90 14.86 6.77 -10.22
N ASP A 91 14.50 7.94 -10.73
CA ASP A 91 14.10 9.08 -9.88
C ASP A 91 12.75 8.84 -9.21
N VAL A 92 11.76 8.38 -9.99
CA VAL A 92 10.41 8.12 -9.48
C VAL A 92 10.42 6.95 -8.52
N GLY A 93 11.06 5.84 -8.89
CA GLY A 93 11.18 4.65 -8.05
C GLY A 93 12.00 4.89 -6.79
N LYS A 94 13.01 5.78 -6.83
CA LYS A 94 13.70 6.22 -5.62
C LYS A 94 12.77 7.00 -4.70
N ALA A 95 12.04 7.99 -5.22
CA ALA A 95 11.09 8.78 -4.43
C ALA A 95 10.00 7.92 -3.79
N ILE A 96 9.45 6.96 -4.53
CA ILE A 96 8.44 6.01 -4.02
C ILE A 96 9.05 5.15 -2.90
N ARG A 97 10.22 4.53 -3.11
CA ARG A 97 10.86 3.70 -2.08
C ARG A 97 11.21 4.47 -0.81
N GLU A 98 11.73 5.69 -0.94
CA GLU A 98 12.04 6.55 0.21
C GLU A 98 10.79 6.95 0.99
N ASP A 99 9.66 7.14 0.31
CA ASP A 99 8.39 7.41 0.95
C ASP A 99 7.79 6.16 1.62
N GLU A 100 7.77 5.03 0.93
CA GLU A 100 7.28 3.75 1.43
C GLU A 100 8.05 3.27 2.67
N ALA A 101 9.35 3.50 2.75
CA ALA A 101 10.18 3.16 3.91
C ALA A 101 9.79 3.91 5.20
N LYS A 102 9.00 4.98 5.10
CA LYS A 102 8.54 5.74 6.26
C LYS A 102 7.37 5.10 6.98
N PHE A 103 6.57 4.27 6.29
CA PHE A 103 5.34 3.73 6.86
C PHE A 103 5.10 2.23 6.60
N THR A 104 5.77 1.64 5.62
CA THR A 104 5.63 0.22 5.26
C THR A 104 6.90 -0.57 5.52
N GLU A 105 6.73 -1.88 5.68
CA GLU A 105 7.79 -2.86 5.43
C GLU A 105 7.70 -3.33 3.97
N TRP A 106 8.01 -2.45 3.01
CA TRP A 106 7.77 -2.67 1.57
C TRP A 106 8.28 -4.03 1.05
N GLY A 107 9.45 -4.49 1.53
CA GLY A 107 10.00 -5.81 1.15
C GLY A 107 9.15 -7.02 1.56
N LYS A 108 8.07 -6.82 2.33
CA LYS A 108 7.08 -7.82 2.73
C LYS A 108 5.70 -7.57 2.13
N ALA A 109 5.54 -6.58 1.26
CA ALA A 109 4.29 -6.38 0.55
C ALA A 109 4.04 -7.53 -0.43
N VAL A 110 2.79 -7.95 -0.56
CA VAL A 110 2.37 -8.98 -1.51
C VAL A 110 1.54 -8.33 -2.60
N ILE A 111 1.91 -8.56 -3.86
CA ILE A 111 1.21 -8.01 -5.03
C ILE A 111 0.74 -9.16 -5.91
N VAL A 112 -0.54 -9.12 -6.30
CA VAL A 112 -1.17 -10.11 -7.19
C VAL A 112 -1.81 -9.36 -8.35
N ALA A 113 -1.32 -9.57 -9.58
CA ALA A 113 -1.80 -8.92 -10.79
C ALA A 113 -2.88 -9.75 -11.49
#